data_AF-A0A4R8LB65-F1
#
_entry.id   AF-A0A4R8LB65-F1
#
_cell.length_a   1.000
_cell.length_b   1.000
_cell.length_c   1.000
_cell.angle_alpha   90.00
_cell.angle_beta   90.00
_cell.angle_gamma   90.00
#
_symmetry.space_group_name_H-M   'P 1'
#
loop_
_entity.id
_entity.type
_entity.pdbx_description
1 polymer ?
#
loop_
_entity_poly.entity_id
_entity_poly.type
_entity_poly.pdbx_seq_one_letter_code
_entity_poly.pdbx_strand_id
1 'polypeptide(L)'
;MFSLAVTTNVIPLTMDLKLKIILNNTDEVFITSDNPVIRYNQFLEKRKPFGSNVGFAVKGLELMLPISPKMFALFYDSSGYKVGHKKDDLVVTDNPTDIRALNVLSCANGYKNVYFNHDISQPVIRDIYAKAKNYRNQYKATADRYDSVGDKIDSLIHVYSKDVKTNLQLSFISEQKRAKKYELGDQVVHVRNQAWVDEADRLWALRHGES
;
A
#
# COMPACT_ATOMS: atom_id res chain seq x y z
N MET A 1 2.58 13.65 -0.29
CA MET A 1 3.81 13.64 0.53
C MET A 1 3.45 14.23 1.89
N PHE A 2 3.80 13.57 2.99
CA PHE A 2 3.47 14.05 4.35
C PHE A 2 4.43 15.15 4.78
N SER A 3 4.00 16.00 5.72
CA SER A 3 4.94 16.91 6.39
C SER A 3 5.88 16.11 7.29
N LEU A 4 7.05 16.68 7.60
CA LEU A 4 8.02 16.05 8.49
C LEU A 4 7.42 15.79 9.88
N ALA A 5 6.56 16.70 10.36
CA ALA A 5 5.85 16.58 11.62
C ALA A 5 4.84 15.41 11.65
N VAL A 6 4.15 15.13 10.54
CA VAL A 6 3.25 13.97 10.45
C VAL A 6 4.06 12.67 10.38
N THR A 7 5.19 12.69 9.66
CA THR A 7 6.05 11.52 9.47
C THR A 7 6.51 10.94 10.81
N THR A 8 6.84 11.78 11.78
CA THR A 8 7.23 11.31 13.11
C THR A 8 6.16 10.54 13.87
N ASN A 9 4.87 10.79 13.62
CA ASN A 9 3.78 10.00 14.22
C ASN A 9 3.59 8.67 13.48
N VAL A 10 3.99 8.62 12.21
CA VAL A 10 3.86 7.44 11.35
C VAL A 10 5.01 6.45 11.55
N ILE A 11 6.21 6.91 11.90
CA ILE A 11 7.39 6.05 12.05
C ILE A 11 7.12 4.85 12.98
N PRO A 12 6.61 5.03 14.23
CA PRO A 12 6.33 3.89 15.11
C PRO A 12 5.39 2.86 14.47
N LEU A 13 4.39 3.35 13.73
CA LEU A 13 3.39 2.53 13.05
C LEU A 13 3.94 1.70 11.90
N THR A 14 5.19 1.89 11.47
CA THR A 14 5.80 1.12 10.37
C THR A 14 7.07 0.37 10.78
N MET A 15 7.55 0.54 12.02
CA MET A 15 8.79 -0.07 12.51
C MET A 15 8.78 -1.60 12.56
N ASP A 16 7.60 -2.23 12.60
CA ASP A 16 7.44 -3.68 12.59
C ASP A 16 7.38 -4.31 11.20
N LEU A 17 7.31 -3.51 10.13
CA LEU A 17 7.33 -4.01 8.76
C LEU A 17 8.68 -4.67 8.46
N LYS A 18 8.63 -5.79 7.73
CA LYS A 18 9.84 -6.44 7.22
C LYS A 18 10.17 -5.89 5.85
N LEU A 19 11.45 -5.65 5.57
CA LEU A 19 11.95 -5.23 4.27
C LEU A 19 12.52 -6.42 3.52
N LYS A 20 12.19 -6.51 2.23
CA LYS A 20 12.90 -7.34 1.26
C LYS A 20 13.16 -6.55 -0.01
N ILE A 21 14.26 -6.88 -0.68
CA ILE A 21 14.57 -6.39 -2.02
C ILE A 21 14.14 -7.44 -3.03
N ILE A 22 13.34 -7.05 -4.01
CA ILE A 22 12.99 -7.87 -5.15
C ILE A 22 13.99 -7.56 -6.27
N LEU A 23 14.71 -8.58 -6.74
CA LEU A 23 15.61 -8.49 -7.88
C LEU A 23 14.89 -9.03 -9.12
N ASN A 24 14.75 -8.18 -10.13
CA ASN A 24 14.15 -8.53 -11.41
C ASN A 24 15.20 -9.17 -12.32
N ASN A 25 15.05 -10.46 -12.61
CA ASN A 25 15.91 -11.22 -13.51
C ASN A 25 15.22 -11.51 -14.87
N THR A 26 14.27 -10.66 -15.26
CA THR A 26 13.60 -10.70 -16.56
C THR A 26 14.14 -9.63 -17.50
N ASP A 27 13.73 -9.69 -18.77
CA ASP A 27 14.02 -8.65 -19.76
C ASP A 27 13.17 -7.37 -19.58
N GLU A 28 12.07 -7.46 -18.82
CA GLU A 28 11.29 -6.28 -18.44
C GLU A 28 12.08 -5.43 -17.43
N VAL A 29 11.68 -4.18 -17.26
CA VAL A 29 12.25 -3.27 -16.25
C VAL A 29 11.18 -2.61 -15.41
N PHE A 30 11.50 -2.30 -14.17
CA PHE A 30 10.63 -1.47 -13.33
C PHE A 30 10.62 -0.03 -13.80
N ILE A 31 9.43 0.56 -13.82
CA ILE A 31 9.23 1.99 -14.01
C ILE A 31 8.88 2.66 -12.68
N THR A 32 8.99 3.98 -12.62
CA THR A 32 8.59 4.75 -11.42
C THR A 32 7.71 5.93 -11.81
N SER A 33 7.30 6.74 -10.83
CA SER A 33 6.43 7.89 -11.03
C SER A 33 6.81 9.05 -10.11
N ASP A 34 6.10 10.17 -10.24
CA ASP A 34 6.18 11.30 -9.31
C ASP A 34 5.60 11.00 -7.92
N ASN A 35 4.99 9.83 -7.73
CA ASN A 35 4.60 9.28 -6.43
C ASN A 35 5.10 7.82 -6.33
N PRO A 36 6.40 7.61 -6.07
CA PRO A 36 7.03 6.31 -6.25
C PRO A 36 6.73 5.32 -5.13
N VAL A 37 6.38 5.80 -3.93
CA VAL A 37 6.00 4.93 -2.81
C VAL A 37 4.52 4.59 -2.92
N ILE A 38 4.23 3.32 -3.16
CA ILE A 38 2.89 2.78 -3.29
C ILE A 38 2.51 2.15 -1.95
N ARG A 39 1.35 2.53 -1.41
CA ARG A 39 0.74 1.83 -0.28
C ARG A 39 -0.30 0.86 -0.81
N TYR A 40 -0.18 -0.41 -0.44
CA TYR A 40 -1.06 -1.46 -0.93
C TYR A 40 -1.42 -2.44 0.19
N ASN A 41 -2.45 -3.25 -0.04
CA ASN A 41 -2.87 -4.28 0.91
C ASN A 41 -3.63 -5.40 0.19
N GLN A 42 -2.89 -6.36 -0.38
CA GLN A 42 -3.49 -7.53 -1.04
C GLN A 42 -4.41 -8.34 -0.11
N PHE A 43 -4.12 -8.34 1.20
CA PHE A 43 -4.88 -9.07 2.22
C PHE A 43 -6.27 -8.49 2.44
N LEU A 44 -6.39 -7.18 2.67
CA LEU A 44 -7.69 -6.52 2.88
C LEU A 44 -8.42 -6.21 1.57
N GLU A 45 -7.72 -5.94 0.47
CA GLU A 45 -8.38 -5.69 -0.83
C GLU A 45 -9.33 -6.84 -1.22
N LYS A 46 -8.89 -8.09 -1.04
CA LYS A 46 -9.72 -9.29 -1.31
C LYS A 46 -10.93 -9.42 -0.37
N ARG A 47 -10.81 -8.91 0.86
CA ARG A 47 -11.84 -9.01 1.90
C ARG A 47 -12.83 -7.84 1.88
N LYS A 48 -12.53 -6.79 1.10
CA LYS A 48 -13.40 -5.61 0.90
C LYS A 48 -13.96 -5.03 2.22
N PRO A 49 -13.13 -4.78 3.25
CA PRO A 49 -13.60 -4.09 4.45
C PRO A 49 -14.05 -2.67 4.10
N PHE A 50 -14.80 -2.08 5.03
CA PHE A 50 -15.24 -0.69 4.93
C PHE A 50 -14.06 0.27 5.16
N GLY A 51 -14.03 1.39 4.44
CA GLY A 51 -12.98 2.41 4.56
C GLY A 51 -11.69 2.13 3.77
N SER A 52 -10.59 2.75 4.21
CA SER A 52 -9.26 2.61 3.59
C SER A 52 -8.50 1.41 4.17
N ASN A 53 -7.80 0.70 3.30
CA ASN A 53 -7.12 -0.55 3.63
C ASN A 53 -5.60 -0.36 3.72
N VAL A 54 -5.10 0.85 3.48
CA VAL A 54 -3.66 1.14 3.31
C VAL A 54 -3.14 2.16 4.34
N GLY A 55 -3.83 2.28 5.47
CA GLY A 55 -3.34 3.03 6.63
C GLY A 55 -2.08 2.40 7.22
N PHE A 56 -1.21 3.21 7.85
CA PHE A 56 0.11 2.76 8.30
C PHE A 56 0.06 1.67 9.40
N ALA A 57 -0.92 1.78 10.30
CA ALA A 57 -1.15 0.80 11.35
C ALA A 57 -1.94 -0.44 10.89
N VAL A 58 -2.44 -0.47 9.64
CA VAL A 58 -3.39 -1.49 9.19
C VAL A 58 -2.69 -2.84 8.95
N LYS A 59 -3.38 -3.93 9.31
CA LYS A 59 -2.97 -5.30 9.07
C LYS A 59 -2.94 -5.59 7.58
N GLY A 60 -1.87 -6.23 7.12
CA GLY A 60 -1.65 -6.51 5.71
C GLY A 60 -1.09 -5.34 4.91
N LEU A 61 -0.57 -4.29 5.55
CA LEU A 61 0.08 -3.20 4.82
C LEU A 61 1.31 -3.68 4.04
N GLU A 62 1.43 -3.19 2.82
CA GLU A 62 2.60 -3.30 1.94
C GLU A 62 3.01 -1.90 1.50
N LEU A 63 4.30 -1.55 1.63
CA LEU A 63 4.89 -0.37 1.01
C LEU A 63 5.82 -0.85 -0.11
N MET A 64 5.52 -0.40 -1.32
CA MET A 64 6.13 -0.86 -2.56
C MET A 64 6.85 0.31 -3.22
N LEU A 65 8.14 0.16 -3.51
CA LEU A 65 8.98 1.23 -4.05
C LEU A 65 9.94 0.69 -5.12
N PRO A 66 9.79 1.08 -6.40
CA PRO A 66 10.83 0.86 -7.40
C PRO A 66 12.07 1.69 -7.05
N ILE A 67 13.22 1.02 -6.84
CA ILE A 67 14.50 1.66 -6.49
C ILE A 67 15.33 1.87 -7.75
N SER A 68 15.28 0.91 -8.68
CA SER A 68 15.96 0.96 -9.96
C SER A 68 15.21 0.12 -11.00
N PRO A 69 15.58 0.17 -12.30
CA PRO A 69 15.00 -0.69 -13.33
C PRO A 69 15.05 -2.20 -13.00
N LYS A 70 15.95 -2.64 -12.11
CA LYS A 70 16.13 -4.04 -11.72
C LYS A 70 15.83 -4.34 -10.25
N MET A 71 15.62 -3.33 -9.40
CA MET A 71 15.41 -3.52 -7.96
C MET A 71 14.15 -2.83 -7.45
N PHE A 72 13.43 -3.51 -6.57
CA PHE A 72 12.20 -3.03 -5.97
C PHE A 72 12.20 -3.30 -4.46
N ALA A 73 12.00 -2.29 -3.63
CA ALA A 73 11.85 -2.45 -2.19
C ALA A 73 10.40 -2.80 -1.85
N LEU A 74 10.25 -3.82 -1.02
CA LEU A 74 8.97 -4.25 -0.45
C LEU A 74 9.08 -4.26 1.07
N PHE A 75 8.42 -3.30 1.72
CA PHE A 75 8.11 -3.38 3.13
C PHE A 75 6.76 -4.06 3.28
N TYR A 76 6.64 -5.05 4.17
CA TYR A 76 5.41 -5.82 4.30
C TYR A 76 5.12 -6.27 5.72
N ASP A 77 3.83 -6.40 6.02
CA ASP A 77 3.34 -7.03 7.24
C ASP A 77 3.62 -8.53 7.23
N SER A 78 4.63 -8.96 7.97
CA SER A 78 5.00 -10.38 8.13
C SER A 78 3.99 -11.21 8.94
N SER A 79 2.93 -10.59 9.47
CA SER A 79 1.77 -11.30 10.01
C SER A 79 0.76 -11.69 8.94
N GLY A 80 0.60 -10.85 7.91
CA GLY A 80 -0.27 -11.09 6.75
C GLY A 80 0.38 -11.99 5.69
N TYR A 81 1.65 -11.73 5.37
CA TYR A 81 2.29 -12.29 4.17
C TYR A 81 3.52 -13.14 4.46
N LYS A 82 3.74 -14.10 3.56
CA LYS A 82 5.03 -14.75 3.32
C LYS A 82 5.51 -14.27 1.95
N VAL A 83 6.70 -13.68 1.93
CA VAL A 83 7.36 -13.16 0.73
C VAL A 83 8.62 -13.98 0.48
N GLY A 84 8.70 -14.69 -0.64
CA GLY A 84 9.79 -15.62 -0.93
C GLY A 84 10.05 -16.62 0.22
N HIS A 85 11.31 -16.87 0.56
CA HIS A 85 11.68 -17.64 1.75
C HIS A 85 11.93 -16.75 2.96
N LYS A 86 11.63 -17.25 4.16
CA LYS A 86 11.64 -16.45 5.40
C LYS A 86 13.00 -15.83 5.74
N LYS A 87 14.11 -16.47 5.35
CA LYS A 87 15.47 -16.06 5.71
C LYS A 87 16.12 -15.13 4.69
N ASP A 88 15.51 -14.95 3.53
CA ASP A 88 16.13 -14.23 2.43
C ASP A 88 15.75 -12.76 2.49
N ASP A 89 16.73 -11.87 2.52
CA ASP A 89 16.49 -10.43 2.38
C ASP A 89 16.31 -10.03 0.90
N LEU A 90 16.77 -10.88 -0.02
CA LEU A 90 16.66 -10.74 -1.47
C LEU A 90 15.73 -11.80 -2.05
N VAL A 91 14.80 -11.40 -2.91
CA VAL A 91 13.90 -12.30 -3.64
C VAL A 91 14.09 -12.09 -5.12
N VAL A 92 14.56 -13.10 -5.84
CA VAL A 92 14.69 -13.04 -7.29
C VAL A 92 13.34 -13.39 -7.92
N THR A 93 12.90 -12.60 -8.90
CA THR A 93 11.76 -12.94 -9.75
C THR A 93 12.19 -13.04 -11.20
N ASP A 94 11.89 -14.19 -11.81
CA ASP A 94 12.06 -14.48 -13.24
C ASP A 94 10.71 -14.37 -13.98
N ASN A 95 9.66 -13.86 -13.33
CA ASN A 95 8.32 -13.79 -13.88
C ASN A 95 8.01 -12.39 -14.43
N PRO A 96 7.97 -12.19 -15.76
CA PRO A 96 7.71 -10.87 -16.35
C PRO A 96 6.30 -10.36 -16.04
N THR A 97 5.36 -11.25 -15.70
CA THR A 97 4.00 -10.87 -15.30
C THR A 97 4.01 -10.07 -13.99
N ASP A 98 4.87 -10.45 -13.03
CA ASP A 98 5.00 -9.71 -11.77
C ASP A 98 5.52 -8.29 -12.02
N ILE A 99 6.51 -8.15 -12.91
CA ILE A 99 7.10 -6.85 -13.29
C ILE A 99 6.05 -5.95 -13.94
N ARG A 100 5.28 -6.50 -14.90
CA ARG A 100 4.20 -5.78 -15.58
C ARG A 100 3.10 -5.35 -14.60
N ALA A 101 2.72 -6.22 -13.66
CA ALA A 101 1.71 -5.89 -12.64
C ALA A 101 2.19 -4.76 -11.72
N LEU A 102 3.44 -4.80 -11.26
CA LEU A 102 4.05 -3.72 -10.47
C LEU A 102 4.18 -2.41 -11.24
N ASN A 103 4.46 -2.46 -12.54
CA ASN A 103 4.51 -1.28 -13.40
C ASN A 103 3.12 -0.65 -13.61
N VAL A 104 2.09 -1.46 -13.83
CA VAL A 104 0.70 -0.99 -13.89
C VAL A 104 0.31 -0.32 -12.57
N LEU A 105 0.66 -0.93 -11.44
CA LEU A 105 0.40 -0.37 -10.12
C LEU A 105 1.16 0.96 -9.91
N SER A 106 2.43 1.03 -10.29
CA SER A 106 3.25 2.25 -10.20
C SER A 106 2.67 3.39 -11.03
N CYS A 107 2.17 3.08 -12.23
CA CYS A 107 1.49 4.04 -13.09
C CYS A 107 0.11 4.45 -12.54
N ALA A 108 -0.63 3.54 -11.92
CA ALA A 108 -1.91 3.84 -11.29
C ALA A 108 -1.76 4.74 -10.05
N ASN A 109 -0.69 4.54 -9.26
CA ASN A 109 -0.36 5.33 -8.08
C ASN A 109 0.26 6.70 -8.39
N GLY A 110 0.92 6.83 -9.55
CA GLY A 110 1.53 8.08 -10.00
C GLY A 110 0.51 9.21 -10.09
N TYR A 111 0.93 10.42 -9.77
CA TYR A 111 0.05 11.58 -9.82
C TYR A 111 -0.10 12.10 -11.25
N LYS A 112 0.98 12.53 -11.90
CA LYS A 112 0.97 13.09 -13.25
C LYS A 112 2.00 12.42 -14.18
N ASN A 113 3.18 12.09 -13.66
CA ASN A 113 4.31 11.66 -14.48
C ASN A 113 4.72 10.21 -14.20
N VAL A 114 5.17 9.53 -15.24
CA VAL A 114 5.82 8.22 -15.18
C VAL A 114 7.24 8.39 -15.73
N TYR A 115 8.22 7.81 -15.05
CA TYR A 115 9.63 7.89 -15.40
C TYR A 115 10.16 6.50 -15.72
N PHE A 116 10.94 6.42 -16.80
CA PHE A 116 11.55 5.20 -17.31
C PHE A 116 12.82 5.57 -18.09
N ASN A 117 13.72 4.61 -18.27
CA ASN A 117 14.96 4.79 -19.02
C ASN A 117 14.86 4.17 -20.43
N HIS A 118 15.98 4.09 -21.14
CA HIS A 118 16.04 3.58 -22.51
C HIS A 118 15.87 2.06 -22.62
N ASP A 119 15.85 1.33 -21.50
CA ASP A 119 15.69 -0.13 -21.48
C ASP A 119 14.23 -0.56 -21.75
N ILE A 120 13.29 0.38 -21.82
CA ILE A 120 11.89 0.13 -22.13
C ILE A 120 11.39 1.02 -23.26
N SER A 121 10.66 0.42 -24.20
CA SER A 121 10.16 1.13 -25.38
C SER A 121 8.85 1.89 -25.09
N GLN A 122 8.64 3.00 -25.79
CA GLN A 122 7.40 3.79 -25.65
C GLN A 122 6.10 2.99 -25.90
N PRO A 123 6.01 2.07 -26.88
CA PRO A 123 4.81 1.25 -27.06
C PRO A 123 4.44 0.44 -25.82
N VAL A 124 5.43 -0.14 -25.13
CA VAL A 124 5.20 -0.91 -23.88
C VAL A 124 4.69 0.01 -22.77
N ILE A 125 5.26 1.21 -22.63
CA ILE A 125 4.76 2.21 -21.67
C ILE A 125 3.30 2.59 -21.95
N ARG A 126 2.92 2.73 -23.23
CA ARG A 126 1.53 3.04 -23.61
C ARG A 126 0.57 1.90 -23.26
N ASP A 127 0.98 0.64 -23.42
CA ASP A 127 0.19 -0.53 -22.98
C ASP A 127 0.02 -0.55 -21.45
N ILE A 128 1.11 -0.32 -20.70
CA ILE A 128 1.06 -0.21 -19.23
C ILE A 128 0.08 0.90 -18.80
N TYR A 129 0.17 2.07 -19.42
CA TYR A 129 -0.74 3.19 -19.14
C TYR A 129 -2.19 2.85 -19.49
N ALA A 130 -2.43 2.21 -20.63
CA ALA A 130 -3.76 1.81 -21.06
C ALA A 130 -4.43 0.84 -20.08
N LYS A 131 -3.66 -0.01 -19.40
CA LYS A 131 -4.13 -0.86 -18.29
C LYS A 131 -4.32 -0.06 -17.01
N ALA A 132 -3.33 0.76 -16.64
CA ALA A 132 -3.33 1.54 -15.41
C ALA A 132 -4.49 2.55 -15.33
N LYS A 133 -4.92 3.13 -16.45
CA LYS A 133 -6.00 4.14 -16.48
C LYS A 133 -7.30 3.67 -15.82
N ASN A 134 -7.59 2.37 -15.87
CA ASN A 134 -8.79 1.77 -15.28
C ASN A 134 -8.76 1.74 -13.74
N TYR A 135 -7.57 1.86 -13.16
CA TYR A 135 -7.34 1.84 -11.71
C TYR A 135 -6.99 3.22 -11.15
N ARG A 136 -6.78 4.22 -12.02
CA ARG A 136 -6.50 5.60 -11.59
C ARG A 136 -7.77 6.21 -11.00
N ASN A 137 -7.64 6.72 -9.78
CA ASN A 137 -8.73 7.42 -9.11
C ASN A 137 -8.94 8.79 -9.77
N GLN A 138 -10.01 8.90 -10.57
CA GLN A 138 -10.40 10.16 -11.23
C GLN A 138 -10.83 11.23 -10.21
N TYR A 139 -11.32 10.81 -9.05
CA TYR A 139 -11.70 11.67 -7.92
C TYR A 139 -10.67 11.52 -6.79
N LYS A 140 -10.09 12.63 -6.35
CA LYS A 140 -9.01 12.64 -5.34
C LYS A 140 -9.51 12.49 -3.91
N ALA A 141 -10.77 12.85 -3.67
CA ALA A 141 -11.45 12.72 -2.40
C ALA A 141 -12.91 12.36 -2.67
N THR A 142 -13.42 11.38 -1.94
CA THR A 142 -14.84 11.03 -1.85
C THR A 142 -15.35 11.54 -0.51
N ALA A 143 -16.60 12.01 -0.47
CA ALA A 143 -17.26 12.44 0.75
C ALA A 143 -18.56 11.64 0.90
N ASP A 144 -18.61 10.79 1.92
CA ASP A 144 -19.81 10.05 2.30
C ASP A 144 -20.47 10.78 3.47
N ARG A 145 -21.80 10.96 3.42
CA ARG A 145 -22.58 11.58 4.50
C ARG A 145 -23.38 10.49 5.22
N TYR A 146 -23.24 10.44 6.54
CA TYR A 146 -24.02 9.58 7.42
C TYR A 146 -24.90 10.46 8.29
N ASP A 147 -26.21 10.39 8.09
CA ASP A 147 -27.16 11.12 8.93
C ASP A 147 -27.36 10.37 10.25
N SER A 148 -27.52 11.11 11.35
CA SER A 148 -27.73 10.52 12.67
C SER A 148 -29.06 9.76 12.75
N VAL A 149 -29.05 8.63 13.44
CA VAL A 149 -30.26 7.88 13.76
C VAL A 149 -30.91 8.49 15.01
N GLY A 150 -31.91 9.37 14.83
CA GLY A 150 -32.67 10.02 15.90
C GLY A 150 -33.16 11.45 15.56
N ASP A 151 -33.80 12.13 16.52
CA ASP A 151 -34.36 13.49 16.34
C ASP A 151 -33.32 14.62 16.28
N LYS A 152 -32.04 14.31 16.45
CA LYS A 152 -30.95 15.29 16.26
C LYS A 152 -30.62 15.38 14.77
N ILE A 153 -30.62 16.60 14.24
CA ILE A 153 -30.08 16.90 12.91
C ILE A 153 -28.57 17.04 13.09
N ASP A 154 -27.86 15.91 13.04
CA ASP A 154 -26.41 15.89 12.96
C ASP A 154 -26.01 14.96 11.82
N SER A 155 -24.89 15.25 11.16
CA SER A 155 -24.45 14.41 10.04
C SER A 155 -22.94 14.30 10.03
N LEU A 156 -22.46 13.07 10.04
CA LEU A 156 -21.04 12.76 9.92
C LEU A 156 -20.66 12.79 8.43
N ILE A 157 -19.80 13.73 8.05
CA ILE A 157 -19.21 13.78 6.71
C ILE A 157 -17.84 13.10 6.78
N HIS A 158 -17.70 11.96 6.10
CA HIS A 158 -16.46 11.22 5.98
C HIS A 158 -15.80 11.50 4.64
N VAL A 159 -14.69 12.26 4.65
CA VAL A 159 -13.91 12.57 3.45
C VAL A 159 -12.64 11.73 3.41
N TYR A 160 -12.43 10.95 2.35
CA TYR A 160 -11.23 10.11 2.21
C TYR A 160 -10.72 10.06 0.77
N SER A 161 -9.40 9.84 0.63
CA SER A 161 -8.80 9.50 -0.66
C SER A 161 -9.08 8.04 -0.97
N LYS A 162 -9.46 7.74 -2.21
CA LYS A 162 -9.65 6.35 -2.64
C LYS A 162 -8.29 5.64 -2.76
N ASP A 163 -8.21 4.43 -2.24
CA ASP A 163 -7.04 3.57 -2.39
C ASP A 163 -6.90 3.11 -3.85
N VAL A 164 -5.67 2.87 -4.31
CA VAL A 164 -5.43 2.19 -5.58
C VAL A 164 -5.71 0.70 -5.39
N LYS A 165 -6.59 0.14 -6.23
CA LYS A 165 -7.03 -1.27 -6.17
C LYS A 165 -6.92 -1.88 -7.56
N THR A 166 -5.93 -2.74 -7.76
CA THR A 166 -5.59 -3.39 -9.04
C THR A 166 -5.83 -4.89 -9.04
N ASN A 167 -6.30 -5.45 -7.91
CA ASN A 167 -6.33 -6.89 -7.65
C ASN A 167 -4.94 -7.52 -7.88
N LEU A 168 -3.91 -6.88 -7.34
CA LEU A 168 -2.52 -7.29 -7.50
C LEU A 168 -2.33 -8.74 -7.06
N GLN A 169 -1.61 -9.51 -7.88
CA GLN A 169 -1.15 -10.85 -7.55
C GLN A 169 0.30 -10.98 -7.96
N LEU A 170 1.15 -11.36 -7.01
CA LEU A 170 2.60 -11.50 -7.21
C LEU A 170 3.01 -12.92 -6.86
N SER A 171 3.74 -13.58 -7.77
CA SER A 171 4.10 -14.99 -7.60
C SER A 171 4.93 -15.27 -6.34
N PHE A 172 5.70 -14.27 -5.90
CA PHE A 172 6.55 -14.35 -4.70
C PHE A 172 5.85 -13.95 -3.40
N ILE A 173 4.56 -13.55 -3.42
CA ILE A 173 3.79 -13.18 -2.23
C ILE A 173 2.64 -14.17 -2.02
N SER A 174 2.51 -14.65 -0.78
CA SER A 174 1.40 -15.52 -0.38
C SER A 174 0.88 -15.14 1.01
N GLU A 175 -0.42 -15.29 1.24
CA GLU A 175 -1.01 -15.07 2.57
C GLU A 175 -0.60 -16.19 3.54
N GLN A 176 -0.20 -15.82 4.75
CA GLN A 176 0.13 -16.80 5.79
C GLN A 176 -1.10 -17.59 6.23
N LYS A 177 -0.90 -18.84 6.69
CA LYS A 177 -1.98 -19.70 7.20
C LYS A 177 -2.82 -19.01 8.29
N ARG A 178 -2.17 -18.28 9.20
CA ARG A 178 -2.85 -17.51 10.26
C ARG A 178 -3.68 -16.36 9.69
N ALA A 179 -3.17 -15.65 8.69
CA ALA A 179 -3.88 -14.53 8.06
C ALA A 179 -5.11 -15.02 7.29
N LYS A 180 -5.03 -16.17 6.62
CA LYS A 180 -6.17 -16.78 5.93
C LYS A 180 -7.36 -17.07 6.86
N LYS A 181 -7.10 -17.37 8.14
CA LYS A 181 -8.12 -17.63 9.16
C LYS A 181 -8.63 -16.36 9.86
N TYR A 182 -8.10 -15.20 9.51
CA TYR A 182 -8.50 -13.94 10.14
C TYR A 182 -9.88 -13.52 9.62
N GLU A 183 -10.83 -13.39 10.54
CA GLU A 183 -12.17 -12.87 10.30
C GLU A 183 -12.21 -11.39 10.65
N LEU A 184 -12.82 -10.58 9.79
CA LEU A 184 -12.91 -9.14 10.01
C LEU A 184 -13.86 -8.81 11.18
N GLY A 185 -14.92 -9.58 11.34
CA GLY A 185 -16.02 -9.24 12.25
C GLY A 185 -16.64 -7.88 11.89
N ASP A 186 -17.19 -7.19 12.88
CA ASP A 186 -17.83 -5.88 12.72
C ASP A 186 -16.84 -4.70 12.84
N GLN A 187 -15.54 -4.98 12.91
CA GLN A 187 -14.52 -3.95 13.05
C GLN A 187 -14.31 -3.22 11.72
N VAL A 188 -14.30 -1.88 11.78
CA VAL A 188 -13.98 -1.03 10.62
C VAL A 188 -12.46 -0.92 10.41
N VAL A 189 -11.68 -1.02 11.49
CA VAL A 189 -10.22 -0.87 11.46
C VAL A 189 -9.56 -2.15 11.97
N HIS A 190 -8.70 -2.73 11.15
CA HIS A 190 -7.93 -3.92 11.51
C HIS A 190 -6.48 -3.54 11.80
N VAL A 191 -6.18 -3.26 13.05
CA VAL A 191 -4.83 -2.86 13.48
C VAL A 191 -3.85 -4.05 13.39
N ARG A 192 -2.65 -3.78 12.88
CA ARG A 192 -1.56 -4.75 12.75
C ARG A 192 -0.97 -5.10 14.12
N ASN A 193 -0.62 -4.07 14.89
CA ASN A 193 -0.01 -4.18 16.21
C ASN A 193 -0.46 -3.00 17.10
N GLN A 194 -1.21 -3.29 18.15
CA GLN A 194 -1.78 -2.28 19.05
C GLN A 194 -0.70 -1.50 19.80
N ALA A 195 0.38 -2.16 20.25
CA ALA A 195 1.43 -1.50 21.03
C ALA A 195 2.12 -0.36 20.25
N TRP A 196 2.21 -0.47 18.92
CA TRP A 196 2.76 0.61 18.09
C TRP A 196 1.80 1.78 17.91
N VAL A 197 0.48 1.52 17.94
CA VAL A 197 -0.54 2.58 17.97
C VAL A 197 -0.46 3.32 19.30
N ASP A 198 -0.43 2.59 20.41
CA ASP A 198 -0.33 3.16 21.75
C ASP A 198 0.96 4.01 21.89
N GLU A 199 2.09 3.56 21.33
CA GLU A 199 3.33 4.35 21.32
C GLU A 199 3.23 5.59 20.42
N ALA A 200 2.57 5.50 19.26
CA ALA A 200 2.35 6.66 18.40
C ALA A 200 1.47 7.72 19.10
N ASP A 201 0.43 7.28 19.80
CA ASP A 201 -0.46 8.15 20.60
C ASP A 201 0.30 8.79 21.76
N ARG A 202 1.14 8.00 22.47
CA ARG A 202 2.03 8.52 23.53
C ARG A 202 2.95 9.62 23.01
N LEU A 203 3.60 9.38 21.86
CA LEU A 203 4.50 10.35 21.25
C LEU A 203 3.76 11.60 20.75
N TRP A 204 2.50 11.46 20.33
CA TRP A 204 1.64 12.59 19.97
C TRP A 204 1.30 13.45 21.19
N ALA A 205 0.86 12.83 22.29
CA ALA A 205 0.50 13.52 23.54
C ALA A 205 1.68 14.32 24.11
N LEU A 206 2.87 13.71 24.17
CA LEU A 206 4.11 14.37 24.62
C LEU A 206 4.47 15.63 23.83
N ARG A 207 4.12 15.70 22.55
CA ARG A 207 4.42 16.86 21.69
C ARG A 207 3.45 18.01 21.88
N HIS A 208 2.24 17.72 22.33
CA HIS A 208 1.18 18.72 22.48
C HIS A 208 0.96 19.11 23.94
N GLY A 209 1.77 18.59 24.86
CA GLY A 209 1.71 18.95 26.28
C GLY A 209 0.49 18.39 27.00
N GLU A 210 -0.14 17.36 26.43
CA GLU A 210 -1.22 16.62 27.07
C GLU A 210 -0.57 15.49 27.86
N SER A 211 -0.48 15.64 29.18
CA SER A 211 0.04 14.62 30.12
C SER A 211 -1.02 14.23 31.12
#